data_AF-A0A4Q7KXA1-F1
#
_entry.id   AF-A0A4Q7KXA1-F1
#
_cell.length_a   1.000
_cell.length_b   1.000
_cell.length_c   1.000
_cell.angle_alpha   90.00
_cell.angle_beta   90.00
_cell.angle_gamma   90.00
#
_symmetry.space_group_name_H-M   'P 1'
#
loop_
_entity.id
_entity.type
_entity.pdbx_description
1 polymer ?
#
loop_
_entity_poly.entity_id
_entity_poly.type
_entity_poly.pdbx_seq_one_letter_code
_entity_poly.pdbx_strand_id
1 'polypeptide(L)'
;MNEVTSLLARALDGEPPPELTTDDVLRAGRGRLRGRRIAAGGGVAAAVMAVALGAAALTGDGSGGPDPTQAAQPTLPPSTVDSAPPGPSLPLPPSTTADPRYVPHPSRATQLTKTITGAALLPGTINQDLVFQPYNFGYTAAVEVPAGGGRVNISIYQPGGQPPSSCLMPSPDAVCDTRVRDGLTVYVGIAGPGSVSARTVRPDGTWVAALAERTSPAVTVDALVELVTLPGLALR
;
A
#
# COMPACT_ATOMS: atom_id res chain seq x y z
N MET A 1 -41.81 21.77 10.80
CA MET A 1 -40.50 22.21 11.33
C MET A 1 -39.92 21.04 12.12
N ASN A 2 -38.71 20.61 11.78
CA ASN A 2 -38.14 19.33 12.23
C ASN A 2 -37.73 19.37 13.71
N GLU A 3 -38.06 18.31 14.44
CA GLU A 3 -37.74 18.12 15.87
C GLU A 3 -36.23 18.12 16.14
N VAL A 4 -35.45 17.70 15.15
CA VAL A 4 -33.97 17.71 15.21
C VAL A 4 -33.42 19.14 15.34
N THR A 5 -34.01 20.11 14.65
CA THR A 5 -33.55 21.50 14.72
C THR A 5 -33.88 22.17 16.05
N SER A 6 -34.98 21.79 16.71
CA SER A 6 -35.32 22.32 18.04
C SER A 6 -34.44 21.72 19.14
N LEU A 7 -34.09 20.43 19.02
CA LEU A 7 -33.14 19.78 19.94
C LEU A 7 -31.73 20.35 19.81
N LEU A 8 -31.28 20.65 18.58
CA LEU A 8 -29.99 21.30 18.33
C LEU A 8 -29.94 22.74 18.87
N ALA A 9 -30.98 23.53 18.64
CA ALA A 9 -31.04 24.90 19.18
C ALA A 9 -30.99 24.89 20.72
N ARG A 10 -31.72 23.98 21.36
CA ARG A 10 -31.75 23.85 22.82
C ARG A 10 -30.43 23.39 23.43
N ALA A 11 -29.67 22.57 22.70
CA ALA A 11 -28.35 22.11 23.15
C ALA A 11 -27.29 23.23 23.07
N LEU A 12 -27.45 24.18 22.16
CA LEU A 12 -26.48 25.25 21.90
C LEU A 12 -26.75 26.54 22.70
N ASP A 13 -27.94 26.71 23.27
CA ASP A 13 -28.36 27.92 24.02
C ASP A 13 -27.63 28.15 25.36
N GLY A 14 -26.67 27.31 25.74
CA GLY A 14 -25.93 27.42 27.00
C GLY A 14 -24.41 27.36 26.87
N GLU A 15 -23.87 27.19 25.67
CA GLU A 15 -22.43 26.98 25.51
C GLU A 15 -21.69 28.30 25.28
N PRO A 16 -20.70 28.65 26.13
CA PRO A 16 -19.92 29.86 25.95
C PRO A 16 -19.21 29.83 24.58
N PRO A 17 -19.09 30.98 23.90
CA PRO A 17 -18.48 31.02 22.58
C PRO A 17 -17.07 30.43 22.66
N PRO A 18 -16.73 29.48 21.78
CA PRO A 18 -15.42 28.84 21.83
C PRO A 18 -14.34 29.89 21.58
N GLU A 19 -13.47 30.11 22.57
CA GLU A 19 -12.32 31.02 22.48
C GLU A 19 -11.21 30.48 21.55
N LEU A 20 -11.47 29.39 20.84
CA LEU A 20 -10.51 28.73 19.98
C LEU A 20 -10.35 29.51 18.67
N THR A 21 -9.41 30.44 18.64
CA THR A 21 -9.10 31.19 17.43
C THR A 21 -8.43 30.27 16.39
N THR A 22 -8.69 30.52 15.11
CA THR A 22 -8.09 29.76 14.00
C THR A 22 -6.55 29.80 14.05
N ASP A 23 -5.99 30.89 14.59
CA ASP A 23 -4.55 31.06 14.77
C ASP A 23 -3.96 30.11 15.80
N ASP A 24 -4.69 29.76 16.85
CA ASP A 24 -4.24 28.81 17.86
C ASP A 24 -4.18 27.38 17.30
N VAL A 25 -5.17 27.02 16.46
CA VAL A 25 -5.19 25.73 15.76
C VAL A 25 -4.00 25.62 14.78
N LEU A 26 -3.73 26.68 14.02
CA LEU A 26 -2.61 26.71 13.07
C LEU A 26 -1.25 26.69 13.79
N ARG A 27 -1.14 27.37 14.93
CA ARG A 27 0.08 27.39 15.76
C ARG A 27 0.34 26.01 16.37
N ALA A 28 -0.68 25.35 16.91
CA ALA A 28 -0.58 23.98 17.43
C ALA A 28 -0.21 22.97 16.33
N GLY A 29 -0.79 23.11 15.13
CA GLY A 29 -0.48 22.26 13.98
C GLY A 29 0.98 22.37 13.51
N ARG A 30 1.54 23.59 13.44
CA ARG A 30 2.93 23.81 13.04
C ARG A 30 3.95 23.23 14.03
N GLY A 31 3.65 23.24 15.32
CA GLY A 31 4.51 22.65 16.37
C GLY A 31 4.70 21.14 16.18
N ARG A 32 3.61 20.40 15.95
CA ARG A 32 3.65 18.94 15.71
C ARG A 32 4.44 18.56 14.46
N LEU A 33 4.36 19.36 13.39
CA LEU A 33 5.12 19.11 12.16
C LEU A 33 6.63 19.29 12.34
N ARG A 34 7.08 20.26 13.15
CA ARG A 34 8.50 20.44 13.46
C ARG A 34 9.05 19.31 14.32
N GLY A 35 8.31 18.85 15.33
CA GLY A 35 8.71 17.71 16.16
C GLY A 35 8.93 16.42 15.34
N ARG A 36 8.05 16.15 14.37
CA ARG A 36 8.20 15.00 13.46
C ARG A 36 9.43 15.08 12.56
N ARG A 37 9.81 16.28 12.10
CA ARG A 37 10.99 16.45 11.23
C ARG A 37 12.30 16.24 11.98
N ILE A 38 12.36 16.59 13.26
CA ILE A 38 13.57 16.40 14.08
C ILE A 38 13.75 14.90 14.43
N ALA A 39 12.67 14.16 14.68
CA ALA A 39 12.73 12.72 14.94
C ALA A 39 13.15 11.89 13.70
N ALA A 40 12.83 12.35 12.48
CA ALA A 40 13.15 11.64 11.25
C ALA A 40 14.56 11.95 10.68
N GLY A 41 15.17 13.09 11.04
CA GLY A 41 16.44 13.54 10.43
C GLY A 41 17.72 13.27 11.22
N GLY A 42 17.63 12.91 12.51
CA GLY A 42 18.81 12.85 13.41
C GLY A 42 19.64 11.57 13.37
N GLY A 43 19.17 10.49 12.73
CA GLY A 43 19.78 9.16 12.88
C GLY A 43 20.88 8.77 11.87
N VAL A 44 20.96 9.43 10.72
CA VAL A 44 21.77 8.90 9.59
C VAL A 44 23.26 9.24 9.70
N ALA A 45 23.64 10.33 10.39
CA ALA A 45 25.04 10.73 10.49
C ALA A 45 25.86 9.86 11.47
N ALA A 46 25.22 9.22 12.47
CA ALA A 46 25.93 8.42 13.47
C ALA A 46 26.26 6.99 12.99
N ALA A 47 25.45 6.42 12.07
CA ALA A 47 25.62 5.04 11.63
C ALA A 47 26.79 4.85 10.65
N VAL A 48 27.14 5.87 9.86
CA VAL A 48 28.21 5.76 8.85
C VAL A 48 29.62 5.76 9.47
N MET A 49 29.80 6.41 10.64
CA MET A 49 31.09 6.41 11.34
C MET A 49 31.39 5.11 12.11
N ALA A 50 30.37 4.30 12.45
CA ALA A 50 30.59 3.04 13.16
C ALA A 50 31.03 1.88 12.25
N VAL A 51 30.66 1.90 10.97
CA VAL A 51 30.99 0.82 10.03
C VAL A 51 32.43 0.94 9.50
N ALA A 52 32.97 2.15 9.40
CA ALA A 52 34.34 2.36 8.92
C ALA A 52 35.44 1.91 9.91
N LEU A 53 35.13 1.79 11.21
CA LEU A 53 36.08 1.34 12.24
C LEU A 53 36.01 -0.18 12.52
N GLY A 54 35.01 -0.90 12.00
CA GLY A 54 34.82 -2.34 12.26
C GLY A 54 35.58 -3.29 11.33
N ALA A 55 36.15 -2.79 10.23
CA ALA A 55 36.77 -3.64 9.20
C ALA A 55 38.25 -3.98 9.46
N ALA A 56 38.89 -3.40 10.49
CA ALA A 56 40.33 -3.58 10.74
C ALA A 56 40.68 -4.68 11.78
N ALA A 57 39.71 -5.37 12.38
CA ALA A 57 39.95 -6.25 13.54
C ALA A 57 39.73 -7.76 13.32
N LEU A 58 39.49 -8.23 12.09
CA LEU A 58 39.12 -9.63 11.81
C LEU A 58 40.28 -10.56 11.40
N THR A 59 41.54 -10.17 11.62
CA THR A 59 42.69 -11.10 11.53
C THR A 59 43.39 -11.13 12.88
N GLY A 60 42.81 -11.88 13.83
CA GLY A 60 43.35 -12.04 15.18
C GLY A 60 42.90 -13.36 15.80
N ASP A 61 43.79 -14.33 15.69
CA ASP A 61 43.81 -15.63 16.35
C ASP A 61 43.72 -15.48 17.88
N GLY A 62 42.94 -16.31 18.59
CA GLY A 62 42.93 -16.26 20.06
C GLY A 62 41.70 -16.81 20.78
N SER A 63 41.90 -17.95 21.43
CA SER A 63 41.07 -18.62 22.44
C SER A 63 40.60 -17.75 23.62
N GLY A 64 39.38 -18.01 24.12
CA GLY A 64 38.96 -17.74 25.51
C GLY A 64 37.72 -16.85 25.64
N GLY A 65 36.71 -17.32 26.39
CA GLY A 65 35.46 -16.60 26.70
C GLY A 65 35.65 -15.28 27.49
N PRO A 66 34.58 -14.56 27.91
CA PRO A 66 33.39 -15.10 28.59
C PRO A 66 32.04 -14.50 28.15
N ASP A 67 30.97 -15.01 28.78
CA ASP A 67 29.54 -14.66 28.68
C ASP A 67 29.19 -13.21 28.31
N PRO A 68 28.31 -12.98 27.32
CA PRO A 68 27.71 -11.68 27.12
C PRO A 68 26.65 -11.43 28.20
N THR A 69 26.96 -10.50 29.10
CA THR A 69 26.04 -9.91 30.05
C THR A 69 24.88 -9.27 29.30
N GLN A 70 23.66 -9.75 29.59
CA GLN A 70 22.40 -9.29 29.02
C GLN A 70 22.15 -7.83 29.42
N ALA A 71 22.26 -6.91 28.46
CA ALA A 71 21.97 -5.50 28.66
C ALA A 71 20.47 -5.29 28.94
N ALA A 72 20.18 -4.54 30.00
CA ALA A 72 18.84 -4.20 30.44
C ALA A 72 18.04 -3.49 29.33
N GLN A 73 16.84 -4.01 29.02
CA GLN A 73 15.90 -3.37 28.11
C GLN A 73 15.31 -2.10 28.73
N PRO A 74 15.24 -0.96 28.01
CA PRO A 74 14.56 0.23 28.48
C PRO A 74 13.05 0.00 28.51
N THR A 75 12.43 0.17 29.67
CA THR A 75 10.97 0.19 29.82
C THR A 75 10.42 1.48 29.21
N LEU A 76 9.76 1.39 28.05
CA LEU A 76 9.06 2.52 27.44
C LEU A 76 7.73 2.77 28.17
N PRO A 77 7.38 4.04 28.47
CA PRO A 77 6.11 4.39 29.12
C PRO A 77 4.91 4.15 28.18
N PRO A 78 3.72 3.87 28.74
CA PRO A 78 2.51 3.62 27.96
C PRO A 78 2.10 4.86 27.16
N SER A 79 1.87 4.68 25.85
CA SER A 79 1.36 5.73 24.98
C SER A 79 -0.13 5.88 25.18
N THR A 80 -0.57 7.02 25.70
CA THR A 80 -1.99 7.40 25.76
C THR A 80 -2.48 7.72 24.35
N VAL A 81 -3.47 6.97 23.88
CA VAL A 81 -4.11 7.19 22.59
C VAL A 81 -5.12 8.32 22.77
N ASP A 82 -4.69 9.54 22.47
CA ASP A 82 -5.55 10.72 22.49
C ASP A 82 -6.37 10.73 21.19
N SER A 83 -7.66 10.36 21.30
CA SER A 83 -8.58 10.29 20.17
C SER A 83 -8.81 11.70 19.62
N ALA A 84 -8.38 11.95 18.39
CA ALA A 84 -8.53 13.26 17.76
C ALA A 84 -10.03 13.60 17.53
N PRO A 85 -10.44 14.87 17.70
CA PRO A 85 -11.81 15.30 17.44
C PRO A 85 -12.24 15.04 15.98
N PRO A 86 -13.53 14.73 15.72
CA PRO A 86 -14.04 14.55 14.37
C PRO A 86 -13.83 15.84 13.54
N GLY A 87 -13.03 15.74 12.47
CA GLY A 87 -12.82 16.85 11.54
C GLY A 87 -14.05 17.09 10.65
N PRO A 88 -14.12 18.26 9.97
CA PRO A 88 -15.21 18.57 9.05
C PRO A 88 -15.26 17.56 7.90
N SER A 89 -16.43 16.96 7.69
CA SER A 89 -16.70 16.04 6.60
C SER A 89 -16.71 16.79 5.26
N LEU A 90 -15.66 16.59 4.47
CA LEU A 90 -15.67 16.99 3.06
C LEU A 90 -16.70 16.14 2.30
N PRO A 91 -17.34 16.66 1.24
CA PRO A 91 -18.18 15.86 0.37
C PRO A 91 -17.33 14.71 -0.20
N LEU A 92 -17.58 13.50 0.29
CA LEU A 92 -16.98 12.32 -0.28
C LEU A 92 -17.56 12.15 -1.69
N PRO A 93 -16.72 11.90 -2.72
CA PRO A 93 -17.24 11.52 -4.02
C PRO A 93 -18.19 10.33 -3.85
N PRO A 94 -19.26 10.24 -4.67
CA PRO A 94 -20.22 9.16 -4.53
C PRO A 94 -19.47 7.83 -4.54
N SER A 95 -19.60 7.07 -3.46
CA SER A 95 -19.10 5.70 -3.42
C SER A 95 -19.77 4.96 -4.56
N THR A 96 -19.01 4.59 -5.57
CA THR A 96 -19.50 3.68 -6.60
C THR A 96 -19.83 2.39 -5.89
N THR A 97 -21.11 2.13 -5.64
CA THR A 97 -21.54 0.86 -5.09
C THR A 97 -21.23 -0.20 -6.15
N ALA A 98 -20.37 -1.16 -5.82
CA ALA A 98 -20.18 -2.34 -6.66
C ALA A 98 -21.55 -2.94 -7.00
N ASP A 99 -21.76 -3.32 -8.26
CA ASP A 99 -23.03 -3.91 -8.68
C ASP A 99 -23.27 -5.19 -7.87
N PRO A 100 -24.31 -5.25 -7.01
CA PRO A 100 -24.57 -6.41 -6.16
C PRO A 100 -24.94 -7.66 -6.97
N ARG A 101 -25.11 -7.55 -8.29
CA ARG A 101 -25.51 -8.65 -9.17
C ARG A 101 -24.36 -9.34 -9.87
N TYR A 102 -23.12 -8.91 -9.67
CA TYR A 102 -22.04 -9.60 -10.34
C TYR A 102 -21.80 -10.98 -9.75
N VAL A 103 -21.92 -11.99 -10.61
CA VAL A 103 -21.58 -13.37 -10.30
C VAL A 103 -20.36 -13.74 -11.14
N PRO A 104 -19.18 -13.97 -10.54
CA PRO A 104 -18.00 -14.35 -11.29
C PRO A 104 -18.25 -15.70 -11.99
N HIS A 105 -18.12 -15.73 -13.31
CA HIS A 105 -18.32 -16.94 -14.09
C HIS A 105 -17.00 -17.72 -14.27
N PRO A 106 -16.96 -19.05 -14.04
CA PRO A 106 -15.76 -19.86 -14.27
C PRO A 106 -15.16 -19.79 -15.69
N SER A 107 -16.00 -19.65 -16.73
CA SER A 107 -15.51 -19.51 -18.12
C SER A 107 -14.61 -18.28 -18.30
N ARG A 108 -14.93 -17.19 -17.60
CA ARG A 108 -14.14 -15.97 -17.60
C ARG A 108 -12.80 -16.16 -16.88
N ALA A 109 -12.77 -16.91 -15.79
CA ALA A 109 -11.51 -17.24 -15.11
C ALA A 109 -10.54 -17.97 -16.06
N THR A 110 -11.03 -18.96 -16.82
CA THR A 110 -10.24 -19.66 -17.84
C THR A 110 -9.72 -18.72 -18.93
N GLN A 111 -10.55 -17.77 -19.40
CA GLN A 111 -10.14 -16.78 -20.39
C GLN A 111 -9.05 -15.85 -19.86
N LEU A 112 -9.18 -15.40 -18.60
CA LEU A 112 -8.18 -14.55 -17.94
C LEU A 112 -6.86 -15.30 -17.77
N THR A 113 -6.90 -16.56 -17.33
CA THR A 113 -5.72 -17.44 -17.27
C THR A 113 -5.06 -17.52 -18.65
N LYS A 114 -5.81 -17.85 -19.70
CA LYS A 114 -5.27 -17.95 -21.08
C LYS A 114 -4.66 -16.64 -21.58
N THR A 115 -5.27 -15.50 -21.21
CA THR A 115 -4.79 -14.17 -21.62
C THR A 115 -3.42 -13.87 -21.02
N ILE A 116 -3.24 -14.13 -19.72
CA ILE A 116 -1.97 -13.83 -19.04
C ILE A 116 -0.88 -14.84 -19.45
N THR A 117 -1.22 -16.13 -19.53
CA THR A 117 -0.25 -17.16 -19.89
C THR A 117 0.20 -17.03 -21.35
N GLY A 118 -0.70 -16.66 -22.25
CA GLY A 118 -0.40 -16.41 -23.66
C GLY A 118 0.47 -15.17 -23.91
N ALA A 119 0.47 -14.20 -22.98
CA ALA A 119 1.29 -13.00 -23.10
C ALA A 119 2.76 -13.23 -22.70
N ALA A 120 3.09 -14.36 -22.06
CA ALA A 120 4.45 -14.74 -21.67
C ALA A 120 5.23 -13.66 -20.90
N LEU A 121 4.53 -12.80 -20.15
CA LEU A 121 5.12 -11.64 -19.45
C LEU A 121 5.84 -12.01 -18.16
N LEU A 122 5.52 -13.18 -17.61
CA LEU A 122 6.15 -13.68 -16.40
C LEU A 122 7.20 -14.74 -16.75
N PRO A 123 8.39 -14.68 -16.14
CA PRO A 123 9.52 -15.53 -16.49
C PRO A 123 9.31 -17.01 -16.15
N GLY A 124 9.58 -17.92 -17.09
CA GLY A 124 9.66 -19.37 -16.82
C GLY A 124 8.31 -20.09 -16.71
N THR A 125 8.30 -21.23 -16.00
CA THR A 125 7.17 -22.15 -15.79
C THR A 125 5.95 -21.56 -15.07
N ILE A 126 6.00 -20.27 -14.71
CA ILE A 126 4.93 -19.48 -14.08
C ILE A 126 3.60 -19.57 -14.85
N ASN A 127 3.64 -19.85 -16.15
CA ASN A 127 2.43 -19.97 -16.96
C ASN A 127 1.62 -21.26 -16.73
N GLN A 128 2.16 -22.30 -16.07
CA GLN A 128 1.44 -23.57 -15.93
C GLN A 128 0.51 -23.62 -14.70
N ASP A 129 0.83 -22.88 -13.65
CA ASP A 129 0.09 -22.93 -12.38
C ASP A 129 -0.83 -21.72 -12.15
N LEU A 130 -0.85 -20.76 -13.08
CA LEU A 130 -1.67 -19.56 -12.95
C LEU A 130 -3.15 -19.85 -13.23
N VAL A 131 -3.90 -20.16 -12.17
CA VAL A 131 -5.36 -20.38 -12.24
C VAL A 131 -6.08 -19.22 -11.56
N PHE A 132 -6.88 -18.46 -12.32
CA PHE A 132 -7.80 -17.50 -11.74
C PHE A 132 -8.94 -18.20 -11.02
N GLN A 133 -9.28 -17.69 -9.85
CA GLN A 133 -10.42 -18.12 -9.07
C GLN A 133 -11.37 -16.94 -8.85
N PRO A 134 -12.69 -17.18 -8.86
CA PRO A 134 -13.67 -16.21 -8.38
C PRO A 134 -13.30 -15.63 -7.02
N TYR A 135 -13.46 -14.33 -6.88
CA TYR A 135 -13.34 -13.59 -5.63
C TYR A 135 -14.54 -12.65 -5.49
N ASN A 136 -14.88 -12.22 -4.27
CA ASN A 136 -16.13 -11.49 -3.95
C ASN A 136 -16.47 -10.33 -4.90
N PHE A 137 -15.47 -9.70 -5.51
CA PHE A 137 -15.63 -8.57 -6.42
C PHE A 137 -14.87 -8.74 -7.75
N GLY A 138 -14.57 -9.97 -8.15
CA GLY A 138 -13.89 -10.27 -9.43
C GLY A 138 -13.13 -11.59 -9.43
N TYR A 139 -11.83 -11.54 -9.73
CA TYR A 139 -10.96 -12.71 -9.85
C TYR A 139 -9.61 -12.47 -9.21
N THR A 140 -9.03 -13.52 -8.65
CA THR A 140 -7.65 -13.50 -8.18
C THR A 140 -6.89 -14.71 -8.67
N ALA A 141 -5.63 -14.54 -8.97
CA ALA A 141 -4.69 -15.62 -9.24
C ALA A 141 -3.41 -15.33 -8.46
N ALA A 142 -2.66 -16.36 -8.15
CA ALA A 142 -1.35 -16.19 -7.59
C ALA A 142 -0.41 -17.24 -8.14
N VAL A 143 0.85 -16.87 -8.28
CA VAL A 143 1.86 -17.77 -8.83
C VAL A 143 3.20 -17.53 -8.17
N GLU A 144 3.92 -18.63 -7.91
CA GLU A 144 5.26 -18.58 -7.35
C GLU A 144 6.29 -18.30 -8.45
N VAL A 145 7.32 -17.52 -8.13
CA VAL A 145 8.41 -17.18 -9.03
C VAL A 145 9.57 -18.15 -8.77
N PRO A 146 9.88 -19.08 -9.71
CA PRO A 146 10.83 -20.16 -9.45
C PRO A 146 12.24 -19.66 -9.09
N ALA A 147 12.67 -18.55 -9.68
CA ALA A 147 14.04 -18.03 -9.58
C ALA A 147 14.28 -17.05 -8.42
N GLY A 148 13.49 -17.09 -7.35
CA GLY A 148 13.74 -16.21 -6.20
C GLY A 148 12.79 -16.32 -5.01
N GLY A 149 11.92 -17.34 -4.96
CA GLY A 149 11.02 -17.56 -3.82
C GLY A 149 10.00 -16.44 -3.59
N GLY A 150 9.72 -15.66 -4.64
CA GLY A 150 8.71 -14.61 -4.64
C GLY A 150 7.36 -15.12 -5.10
N ARG A 151 6.32 -14.32 -4.92
CA ARG A 151 4.95 -14.62 -5.36
C ARG A 151 4.38 -13.43 -6.09
N VAL A 152 3.75 -13.66 -7.24
CA VAL A 152 2.96 -12.64 -7.95
C VAL A 152 1.50 -12.92 -7.71
N ASN A 153 0.82 -12.00 -7.01
CA ASN A 153 -0.63 -11.99 -6.84
C ASN A 153 -1.24 -11.06 -7.89
N ILE A 154 -2.24 -11.54 -8.62
CA ILE A 154 -2.94 -10.78 -9.65
C ILE A 154 -4.41 -10.75 -9.26
N SER A 155 -5.00 -9.55 -9.24
CA SER A 155 -6.39 -9.37 -8.87
C SER A 155 -7.07 -8.45 -9.88
N ILE A 156 -8.24 -8.86 -10.33
CA ILE A 156 -9.05 -8.16 -11.33
C ILE A 156 -10.42 -7.95 -10.71
N TYR A 157 -10.81 -6.70 -10.56
CA TYR A 157 -12.03 -6.29 -9.88
C TYR A 157 -12.96 -5.57 -10.82
N GLN A 158 -14.26 -5.69 -10.55
CA GLN A 158 -15.28 -5.06 -11.35
C GLN A 158 -15.31 -3.53 -11.24
N PRO A 159 -15.97 -2.88 -12.20
CA PRO A 159 -16.44 -1.52 -12.05
C PRO A 159 -17.19 -1.30 -10.74
N GLY A 160 -16.80 -0.27 -9.99
CA GLY A 160 -17.38 0.08 -8.70
C GLY A 160 -16.68 -0.52 -7.48
N GLY A 161 -15.70 -1.41 -7.66
CA GLY A 161 -14.71 -1.63 -6.60
C GLY A 161 -13.97 -0.33 -6.31
N GLN A 162 -13.61 -0.06 -5.05
CA GLN A 162 -12.87 1.15 -4.69
C GLN A 162 -11.52 1.14 -5.43
N PRO A 163 -11.32 2.01 -6.45
CA PRO A 163 -10.04 2.05 -7.11
C PRO A 163 -9.00 2.59 -6.11
N PRO A 164 -7.74 2.16 -6.19
CA PRO A 164 -6.68 2.87 -5.49
C PRO A 164 -6.61 4.27 -6.11
N SER A 165 -7.07 5.27 -5.38
CA SER A 165 -6.96 6.69 -5.78
C SER A 165 -5.52 7.19 -5.74
N SER A 166 -4.60 6.39 -5.20
CA SER A 166 -3.16 6.64 -5.15
C SER A 166 -2.40 5.33 -4.92
N CYS A 167 -1.08 5.37 -4.96
CA CYS A 167 -0.25 4.32 -4.39
C CYS A 167 -0.53 4.21 -2.87
N LEU A 168 -1.56 3.44 -2.50
CA LEU A 168 -1.84 3.08 -1.12
C LEU A 168 -0.85 2.00 -0.71
N MET A 169 0.37 2.43 -0.38
CA MET A 169 1.34 1.61 0.33
C MET A 169 1.51 2.17 1.74
N PRO A 170 1.26 1.38 2.80
CA PRO A 170 1.36 1.84 4.18
C PRO A 170 2.80 1.98 4.68
N SER A 171 3.81 1.89 3.80
CA SER A 171 5.21 1.98 4.18
C SER A 171 5.75 3.39 3.95
N PRO A 172 6.44 4.00 4.93
CA PRO A 172 7.06 5.31 4.78
C PRO A 172 8.18 5.33 3.74
N ASP A 173 8.77 4.18 3.43
CA ASP A 173 9.81 4.01 2.41
C ASP A 173 9.24 3.63 1.05
N ALA A 174 7.91 3.62 0.89
CA ALA A 174 7.32 3.25 -0.38
C ALA A 174 7.53 4.35 -1.43
N VAL A 175 8.12 3.98 -2.56
CA VAL A 175 8.20 4.86 -3.74
C VAL A 175 6.95 4.66 -4.57
N CYS A 176 6.29 5.77 -4.92
CA CYS A 176 5.19 5.78 -5.85
C CYS A 176 5.63 6.42 -7.16
N ASP A 177 5.45 5.71 -8.25
CA ASP A 177 5.65 6.18 -9.62
C ASP A 177 4.35 6.06 -10.41
N THR A 178 4.17 6.91 -11.41
CA THR A 178 3.00 6.86 -12.30
C THR A 178 3.50 6.72 -13.73
N ARG A 179 2.97 5.71 -14.42
CA ARG A 179 3.32 5.41 -15.80
C ARG A 179 2.10 5.43 -16.69
N VAL A 180 2.31 5.68 -17.97
CA VAL A 180 1.24 5.60 -18.98
C VAL A 180 1.62 4.53 -19.99
N ARG A 181 0.72 3.57 -20.22
CA ARG A 181 0.90 2.51 -21.23
C ARG A 181 -0.43 2.19 -21.88
N ASP A 182 -0.45 2.16 -23.21
CA ASP A 182 -1.66 1.92 -24.02
C ASP A 182 -2.82 2.87 -23.68
N GLY A 183 -2.51 4.12 -23.31
CA GLY A 183 -3.48 5.12 -22.86
C GLY A 183 -4.03 4.90 -21.44
N LEU A 184 -3.58 3.86 -20.74
CA LEU A 184 -3.93 3.59 -19.34
C LEU A 184 -2.91 4.20 -18.40
N THR A 185 -3.40 4.84 -17.34
CA THR A 185 -2.55 5.29 -16.22
C THR A 185 -2.31 4.11 -15.28
N VAL A 186 -1.05 3.84 -14.99
CA VAL A 186 -0.60 2.75 -14.12
C VAL A 186 0.13 3.34 -12.93
N TYR A 187 -0.36 3.06 -11.73
CA TYR A 187 0.28 3.42 -10.48
C TYR A 187 1.21 2.29 -10.06
N VAL A 188 2.49 2.60 -9.90
CA VAL A 188 3.53 1.67 -9.49
C VAL A 188 3.97 2.00 -8.07
N GLY A 189 3.82 1.05 -7.16
CA GLY A 189 4.29 1.18 -5.79
C GLY A 189 5.42 0.21 -5.51
N ILE A 190 6.54 0.68 -4.97
CA ILE A 190 7.68 -0.13 -4.53
C ILE A 190 7.78 0.00 -3.01
N ALA A 191 7.51 -1.06 -2.25
CA ALA A 191 7.62 -1.07 -0.80
C ALA A 191 8.75 -2.00 -0.32
N GLY A 192 9.68 -1.44 0.45
CA GLY A 192 10.73 -2.21 1.14
C GLY A 192 11.61 -3.04 0.20
N PRO A 193 12.39 -4.00 0.73
CA PRO A 193 13.44 -4.71 -0.01
C PRO A 193 12.94 -5.76 -1.00
N GLY A 194 11.74 -5.61 -1.55
CA GLY A 194 11.30 -6.44 -2.67
C GLY A 194 9.80 -6.57 -2.86
N SER A 195 8.97 -5.61 -2.49
CA SER A 195 7.57 -5.64 -2.92
C SER A 195 7.33 -4.59 -4.00
N VAL A 196 6.86 -5.02 -5.17
CA VAL A 196 6.49 -4.13 -6.26
C VAL A 196 5.04 -4.39 -6.62
N SER A 197 4.27 -3.34 -6.77
CA SER A 197 2.89 -3.41 -7.24
C SER A 197 2.66 -2.50 -8.43
N ALA A 198 1.84 -2.96 -9.36
CA ALA A 198 1.32 -2.17 -10.47
C ALA A 198 -0.21 -2.23 -10.43
N ARG A 199 -0.88 -1.09 -10.63
CA ARG A 199 -2.34 -0.99 -10.56
C ARG A 199 -2.85 -0.06 -11.64
N THR A 200 -3.94 -0.41 -12.29
CA THR A 200 -4.58 0.45 -13.30
C THR A 200 -6.09 0.31 -13.27
N VAL A 201 -6.79 1.38 -13.64
CA VAL A 201 -8.24 1.39 -13.84
C VAL A 201 -8.49 1.55 -15.33
N ARG A 202 -9.32 0.68 -15.88
CA ARG A 202 -9.66 0.66 -17.30
C ARG A 202 -10.84 1.58 -17.60
N PRO A 203 -11.03 2.00 -18.87
CA PRO A 203 -12.17 2.83 -19.28
C PRO A 203 -13.53 2.19 -19.00
N ASP A 204 -13.58 0.87 -18.91
CA ASP A 204 -14.80 0.14 -18.59
C ASP A 204 -15.15 0.15 -17.09
N GLY A 205 -14.23 0.64 -16.25
CA GLY A 205 -14.28 0.64 -14.80
C GLY A 205 -13.57 -0.54 -14.14
N THR A 206 -13.13 -1.54 -14.91
CA THR A 206 -12.41 -2.71 -14.38
C THR A 206 -11.09 -2.25 -13.74
N TRP A 207 -10.84 -2.68 -12.52
CA TRP A 207 -9.58 -2.42 -11.82
C TRP A 207 -8.69 -3.66 -11.88
N VAL A 208 -7.43 -3.48 -12.30
CA VAL A 208 -6.43 -4.56 -12.35
C VAL A 208 -5.27 -4.21 -11.44
N ALA A 209 -4.84 -5.17 -10.62
CA ALA A 209 -3.69 -5.04 -9.75
C ALA A 209 -2.80 -6.27 -9.86
N ALA A 210 -1.50 -6.04 -9.83
CA ALA A 210 -0.48 -7.06 -9.69
C ALA A 210 0.44 -6.67 -8.54
N LEU A 211 0.76 -7.61 -7.66
CA LEU A 211 1.67 -7.46 -6.53
C LEU A 211 2.68 -8.59 -6.59
N ALA A 212 3.94 -8.23 -6.82
CA ALA A 212 5.07 -9.12 -6.64
C ALA A 212 5.63 -8.94 -5.22
N GLU A 213 5.62 -10.01 -4.44
CA GLU A 213 6.29 -10.12 -3.16
C GLU A 213 7.67 -10.76 -3.34
N ARG A 214 8.68 -10.22 -2.67
CA ARG A 214 10.10 -10.62 -2.82
C ARG A 214 10.51 -10.67 -4.28
N THR A 215 10.48 -9.52 -4.94
CA THR A 215 10.88 -9.34 -6.33
C THR A 215 12.26 -9.91 -6.55
N SER A 216 12.31 -10.96 -7.35
CA SER A 216 13.55 -11.45 -7.95
C SER A 216 13.87 -10.60 -9.18
N PRO A 217 15.10 -10.64 -9.70
CA PRO A 217 15.46 -10.01 -10.98
C PRO A 217 14.55 -10.43 -12.14
N ALA A 218 13.84 -11.55 -12.00
CA ALA A 218 12.97 -12.11 -13.01
C ALA A 218 11.63 -11.34 -13.14
N VAL A 219 11.15 -10.70 -12.05
CA VAL A 219 9.91 -9.91 -12.09
C VAL A 219 10.25 -8.43 -12.07
N THR A 220 10.22 -7.81 -13.25
CA THR A 220 10.52 -6.39 -13.43
C THR A 220 9.28 -5.52 -13.23
N VAL A 221 9.48 -4.24 -12.91
CA VAL A 221 8.41 -3.24 -12.90
C VAL A 221 7.69 -3.20 -14.25
N ASP A 222 8.46 -3.25 -15.35
CA ASP A 222 7.91 -3.18 -16.71
C ASP A 222 7.01 -4.38 -17.03
N ALA A 223 7.37 -5.58 -16.58
CA ALA A 223 6.55 -6.78 -16.74
C ALA A 223 5.21 -6.64 -15.99
N LEU A 224 5.22 -6.09 -14.77
CA LEU A 224 4.00 -5.84 -14.02
C LEU A 224 3.13 -4.75 -14.66
N VAL A 225 3.74 -3.69 -15.19
CA VAL A 225 3.05 -2.62 -15.93
C VAL A 225 2.38 -3.21 -17.17
N GLU A 226 3.09 -4.01 -17.95
CA GLU A 226 2.54 -4.69 -19.13
C GLU A 226 1.41 -5.65 -18.77
N LEU A 227 1.58 -6.41 -17.69
CA LEU A 227 0.58 -7.37 -17.23
C LEU A 227 -0.74 -6.70 -16.89
N VAL A 228 -0.72 -5.57 -16.17
CA VAL A 228 -1.97 -4.90 -15.78
C VAL A 228 -2.65 -4.17 -16.94
N THR A 229 -1.91 -3.83 -18.01
CA THR A 229 -2.46 -3.18 -19.22
C THR A 229 -2.93 -4.15 -20.31
N LEU A 230 -2.75 -5.46 -20.15
CA LEU A 230 -3.16 -6.47 -21.15
C LEU A 230 -4.63 -6.33 -21.60
N PRO A 231 -4.95 -6.15 -22.89
CA PRO A 231 -6.30 -5.78 -23.33
C PRO A 231 -7.40 -6.77 -22.91
N GLY A 232 -7.10 -8.07 -22.79
CA GLY A 232 -8.07 -9.11 -22.42
C GLY A 232 -8.49 -9.17 -20.95
N LEU A 233 -8.01 -8.28 -20.08
CA LEU A 233 -8.35 -8.28 -18.65
C LEU A 233 -9.62 -7.49 -18.29
N ALA A 234 -10.27 -6.83 -19.25
CA ALA A 234 -11.53 -6.09 -19.04
C ALA A 234 -12.71 -7.03 -18.74
N LEU A 235 -13.49 -6.82 -17.68
CA LEU A 235 -14.54 -7.75 -17.24
C LEU A 235 -15.90 -7.63 -17.96
N ARG A 236 -15.99 -6.80 -19.00
CA ARG A 236 -17.18 -6.72 -19.86
C ARG A 236 -17.34 -7.93 -20.78
#